data_AF-F4PXA7-F1
#
_entry.id   AF-F4PXA7-F1
#
_cell.length_a   1.000
_cell.length_b   1.000
_cell.length_c   1.000
_cell.angle_alpha   90.00
_cell.angle_beta   90.00
_cell.angle_gamma   90.00
#
_symmetry.space_group_name_H-M   'P 1'
#
loop_
_entity.id
_entity.type
_entity.pdbx_description
1 polymer ?
#
loop_
_entity_poly.entity_id
_entity_poly.type
_entity_poly.pdbx_seq_one_letter_code
_entity_poly.pdbx_strand_id
1 'polypeptide(L)'
;MKIINSILLLIALLGFVSAQTTIQLASCALKPLAGSTVSGYVRIISTETEGTFIVVVNATGLTGKHGISVQQFADISSATSTGGIFSTGTGKSYGCPPTASIFDGALGNIDATDASGNYSTTIAGGQFVLTGNNSLIGHSFAIHNAEDTCTEGSSGAIVSQCVLGIGNPSTAGYNASLVTNVANSLLTGLTGVCQLSAIGTNNVSGSVFFQQQTDGSIRITSKIEGLNATIAHGLHIHTYGDINPTVASQTGGHWKLTTQTHNLPNDASRELGDLGNICAYDASGNAYYNWTTNYFGNFGEINSTSTAAPSSFVGHSVVVHALRDNGTANSFGDRIGQCVIGYVPNTKQPTDYFATPANINFETTPQCASITFPVDSAASSIILPTFAIIFILLKISNRDQIPDPINGKLNNVFA
;
A
#
# COMPACT_ATOMS: atom_id res chain seq x y z
N MET A 1 8.33 6.31 -41.78
CA MET A 1 7.30 7.10 -41.08
C MET A 1 6.44 6.12 -40.30
N LYS A 2 6.63 6.00 -38.98
CA LYS A 2 6.01 4.94 -38.16
C LYS A 2 4.66 5.42 -37.62
N ILE A 3 3.65 4.57 -37.70
CA ILE A 3 2.34 4.79 -37.09
C ILE A 3 2.45 4.39 -35.62
N ILE A 4 2.34 5.37 -34.73
CA ILE A 4 2.14 5.18 -33.29
C ILE A 4 0.98 6.10 -32.93
N ASN A 5 -0.13 5.51 -32.48
CA ASN A 5 -1.05 6.07 -31.47
C ASN A 5 -2.26 5.15 -31.26
N SER A 6 -2.81 5.21 -30.04
CA SER A 6 -4.16 4.76 -29.68
C SER A 6 -4.45 3.26 -29.66
N ILE A 7 -3.89 2.55 -28.67
CA ILE A 7 -4.65 1.47 -28.01
C ILE A 7 -5.49 2.12 -26.91
N LEU A 8 -6.64 2.67 -27.32
CA LEU A 8 -7.72 3.06 -26.42
C LEU A 8 -8.92 2.21 -26.86
N LEU A 9 -9.15 1.09 -26.18
CA LEU A 9 -10.16 0.11 -26.61
C LEU A 9 -11.57 0.65 -26.31
N LEU A 10 -12.17 1.25 -27.33
CA LEU A 10 -13.51 1.81 -27.28
C LEU A 10 -14.55 0.67 -27.24
N ILE A 11 -15.09 0.38 -26.05
CA ILE A 11 -16.26 -0.51 -25.92
C ILE A 11 -17.47 0.24 -26.49
N ALA A 12 -17.90 -0.17 -27.69
CA ALA A 12 -18.98 0.50 -28.41
C ALA A 12 -20.36 0.20 -27.77
N LEU A 13 -21.16 1.26 -27.65
CA LEU A 13 -22.45 1.26 -26.97
C LEU A 13 -23.54 0.54 -27.80
N LEU A 14 -23.91 -0.67 -27.39
CA LEU A 14 -25.18 -1.30 -27.76
C LEU A 14 -26.02 -1.50 -26.49
N GLY A 15 -27.31 -1.15 -26.57
CA GLY A 15 -28.24 -1.14 -25.43
C GLY A 15 -28.60 -2.53 -24.92
N PHE A 16 -27.67 -3.14 -24.19
CA PHE A 16 -27.92 -4.25 -23.28
C PHE A 16 -27.79 -3.75 -21.85
N VAL A 17 -28.56 -4.35 -20.93
CA VAL A 17 -28.26 -4.25 -19.49
C VAL A 17 -26.98 -5.03 -19.28
N SER A 18 -25.83 -4.36 -19.42
CA SER A 18 -24.54 -4.95 -19.14
C SER A 18 -24.49 -5.30 -17.65
N ALA A 19 -24.38 -6.58 -17.32
CA ALA A 19 -23.89 -6.97 -16.01
C ALA A 19 -22.54 -6.25 -15.83
N GLN A 20 -22.48 -5.33 -14.85
CA GLN A 20 -21.28 -4.57 -14.57
C GLN A 20 -20.20 -5.57 -14.15
N THR A 21 -19.16 -5.74 -14.97
CA THR A 21 -18.11 -6.71 -14.71
C THR A 21 -17.35 -6.29 -13.46
N THR A 22 -17.51 -7.03 -12.37
CA THR A 22 -16.74 -6.82 -11.16
C THR A 22 -15.27 -7.05 -11.48
N ILE A 23 -14.47 -5.98 -11.38
CA ILE A 23 -13.02 -6.04 -11.46
C ILE A 23 -12.48 -6.06 -10.03
N GLN A 24 -11.58 -7.01 -9.74
CA GLN A 24 -10.79 -7.05 -8.52
C GLN A 24 -9.38 -6.52 -8.83
N LEU A 25 -8.78 -5.77 -7.90
CA LEU A 25 -7.48 -5.11 -8.09
C LEU A 25 -6.53 -5.41 -6.93
N ALA A 26 -5.33 -5.90 -7.25
CA ALA A 26 -4.18 -5.87 -6.36
C ALA A 26 -3.19 -4.79 -6.80
N SER A 27 -2.47 -4.19 -5.86
CA SER A 27 -1.41 -3.21 -6.13
C SER A 27 -0.19 -3.46 -5.23
N CYS A 28 0.99 -3.10 -5.71
CA CYS A 28 2.18 -3.01 -4.87
C CYS A 28 3.20 -1.98 -5.41
N ALA A 29 4.04 -1.44 -4.53
CA ALA A 29 5.23 -0.68 -4.91
C ALA A 29 6.48 -1.57 -4.87
N LEU A 30 7.23 -1.62 -5.97
CA LEU A 30 8.43 -2.44 -6.14
C LEU A 30 9.61 -1.88 -5.34
N LYS A 31 10.16 -2.70 -4.43
CA LYS A 31 11.38 -2.43 -3.66
C LYS A 31 12.56 -3.19 -4.31
N PRO A 32 13.54 -2.49 -4.90
CA PRO A 32 14.75 -3.14 -5.42
C PRO A 32 15.53 -3.84 -4.30
N LEU A 33 16.13 -4.98 -4.62
CA LEU A 33 17.12 -5.62 -3.76
C LEU A 33 18.52 -5.02 -3.98
N ALA A 34 19.46 -5.35 -3.08
CA ALA A 34 20.84 -4.89 -3.18
C ALA A 34 21.47 -5.25 -4.55
N GLY A 35 22.03 -4.25 -5.23
CA GLY A 35 22.59 -4.41 -6.59
C GLY A 35 21.59 -4.25 -7.74
N SER A 36 20.29 -4.09 -7.44
CA SER A 36 19.24 -3.81 -8.42
C SER A 36 18.81 -2.35 -8.38
N THR A 37 18.39 -1.81 -9.53
CA THR A 37 17.72 -0.51 -9.66
C THR A 37 16.23 -0.64 -10.00
N VAL A 38 15.71 -1.89 -10.05
CA VAL A 38 14.35 -2.19 -10.50
C VAL A 38 13.32 -1.68 -9.51
N SER A 39 12.60 -0.63 -9.93
CA SER A 39 11.65 0.11 -9.10
C SER A 39 10.47 0.61 -9.93
N GLY A 40 9.31 0.78 -9.28
CA GLY A 40 8.04 1.10 -9.93
C GLY A 40 6.84 0.53 -9.16
N TYR A 41 5.80 0.10 -9.87
CA TYR A 41 4.61 -0.52 -9.29
C TYR A 41 4.08 -1.69 -10.12
N VAL A 42 3.35 -2.59 -9.46
CA VAL A 42 2.62 -3.71 -10.09
C VAL A 42 1.14 -3.56 -9.80
N ARG A 43 0.30 -3.83 -10.79
CA ARG A 43 -1.15 -3.99 -10.64
C ARG A 43 -1.56 -5.34 -11.22
N ILE A 44 -2.34 -6.10 -10.45
CA ILE A 44 -2.99 -7.33 -10.93
C ILE A 44 -4.48 -7.05 -11.01
N ILE A 45 -5.04 -7.22 -12.21
CA ILE A 45 -6.44 -6.95 -12.53
C ILE A 45 -7.10 -8.29 -12.86
N SER A 46 -8.17 -8.62 -12.13
CA SER A 46 -8.94 -9.86 -12.33
C SER A 46 -10.39 -9.54 -12.68
N THR A 47 -10.94 -10.22 -13.68
CA THR A 47 -12.37 -10.16 -14.01
C THR A 47 -13.11 -11.40 -13.52
N GLU A 48 -14.18 -11.22 -12.74
CA GLU A 48 -14.96 -12.35 -12.19
C GLU A 48 -15.64 -13.21 -13.26
N THR A 49 -15.80 -12.69 -14.48
CA THR A 49 -16.61 -13.30 -15.55
C THR A 49 -15.81 -14.20 -16.50
N GLU A 50 -14.50 -14.02 -16.61
CA GLU A 50 -13.66 -14.73 -17.60
C GLU A 50 -12.45 -15.45 -17.00
N GLY A 51 -12.11 -15.20 -15.72
CA GLY A 51 -10.87 -15.74 -15.13
C GLY A 51 -9.61 -15.23 -15.82
N THR A 52 -9.69 -14.04 -16.43
CA THR A 52 -8.57 -13.37 -17.10
C THR A 52 -7.82 -12.53 -16.09
N PHE A 53 -6.51 -12.74 -15.98
CA PHE A 53 -5.60 -12.03 -15.08
C PHE A 53 -4.65 -11.16 -15.89
N ILE A 54 -4.75 -9.85 -15.74
CA ILE A 54 -3.82 -8.91 -16.38
C ILE A 54 -2.82 -8.46 -15.33
N VAL A 55 -1.55 -8.75 -15.56
CA VAL A 55 -0.44 -8.26 -14.73
C VAL A 55 0.21 -7.09 -15.45
N VAL A 56 0.08 -5.89 -14.88
CA VAL A 56 0.69 -4.66 -15.37
C VAL A 56 1.85 -4.30 -14.46
N VAL A 57 3.06 -4.22 -15.01
CA VAL A 57 4.29 -3.82 -14.33
C VAL A 57 4.76 -2.51 -14.96
N ASN A 58 4.62 -1.41 -14.23
CA ASN A 58 5.33 -0.17 -14.57
C ASN A 58 6.65 -0.21 -13.79
N ALA A 59 7.78 -0.33 -14.48
CA ALA A 59 9.08 -0.42 -13.82
C ALA A 59 10.20 0.20 -14.66
N THR A 60 11.18 0.74 -13.97
CA THR A 60 12.46 1.18 -14.54
C THR A 60 13.55 0.15 -14.24
N GLY A 61 14.65 0.15 -15.00
CA GLY A 61 15.81 -0.72 -14.73
C GLY A 61 15.69 -2.18 -15.19
N LEU A 62 14.67 -2.53 -15.99
CA LEU A 62 14.52 -3.84 -16.62
C LEU A 62 14.79 -3.75 -18.14
N THR A 63 15.30 -4.83 -18.73
CA THR A 63 15.55 -4.91 -20.18
C THR A 63 15.45 -6.36 -20.67
N GLY A 64 14.56 -6.63 -21.63
CA GLY A 64 14.33 -7.98 -22.14
C GLY A 64 13.35 -8.77 -21.26
N LYS A 65 13.37 -10.10 -21.33
CA LYS A 65 12.39 -10.92 -20.61
C LYS A 65 12.81 -11.21 -19.18
N HIS A 66 11.84 -11.16 -18.27
CA HIS A 66 12.01 -11.42 -16.86
C HIS A 66 10.90 -12.31 -16.32
N GLY A 67 11.28 -13.35 -15.59
CA GLY A 67 10.36 -14.16 -14.81
C GLY A 67 9.67 -13.34 -13.72
N ILE A 68 8.38 -13.58 -13.53
CA ILE A 68 7.56 -12.98 -12.48
C ILE A 68 6.82 -14.06 -11.70
N SER A 69 6.72 -13.87 -10.39
CA SER A 69 6.04 -14.83 -9.52
C SER A 69 5.43 -14.15 -8.28
N VAL A 70 4.51 -14.85 -7.62
CA VAL A 70 4.08 -14.56 -6.25
C VAL A 70 4.70 -15.60 -5.33
N GLN A 71 5.42 -15.16 -4.31
CA GLN A 71 6.12 -15.97 -3.32
C GLN A 71 5.27 -16.12 -2.06
N GLN A 72 5.52 -17.18 -1.29
CA GLN A 72 4.65 -17.62 -0.20
C GLN A 72 4.49 -16.61 0.95
N PHE A 73 5.46 -15.72 1.21
CA PHE A 73 5.45 -14.83 2.36
C PHE A 73 5.75 -13.37 2.01
N ALA A 74 5.16 -12.45 2.77
CA ALA A 74 5.34 -11.01 2.68
C ALA A 74 6.60 -10.48 3.39
N ASP A 75 7.46 -11.37 3.89
CA ASP A 75 8.73 -10.98 4.50
C ASP A 75 9.73 -10.53 3.43
N ILE A 76 9.60 -9.28 2.98
CA ILE A 76 10.47 -8.66 1.95
C ILE A 76 11.80 -8.11 2.52
N SER A 77 12.29 -8.69 3.63
CA SER A 77 13.58 -8.34 4.23
C SER A 77 14.77 -8.85 3.40
N SER A 78 14.58 -9.95 2.67
CA SER A 78 15.52 -10.53 1.72
C SER A 78 14.77 -11.33 0.63
N ALA A 79 15.47 -11.82 -0.40
CA ALA A 79 14.90 -12.71 -1.41
C ALA A 79 14.58 -14.13 -0.89
N THR A 80 15.22 -14.58 0.19
CA THR A 80 14.97 -15.92 0.77
C THR A 80 13.87 -15.88 1.82
N SER A 81 13.68 -14.73 2.47
CA SER A 81 12.63 -14.48 3.46
C SER A 81 11.22 -14.62 2.87
N THR A 82 11.02 -14.38 1.57
CA THR A 82 9.73 -14.51 0.88
C THR A 82 9.27 -15.96 0.70
N GLY A 83 10.14 -16.94 0.96
CA GLY A 83 9.87 -18.36 0.66
C GLY A 83 9.93 -18.67 -0.83
N GLY A 84 9.46 -19.86 -1.20
CA GLY A 84 9.28 -20.26 -2.60
C GLY A 84 7.97 -19.75 -3.20
N ILE A 85 7.71 -20.12 -4.46
CA ILE A 85 6.50 -19.71 -5.19
C ILE A 85 5.26 -20.18 -4.42
N PHE A 86 4.30 -19.27 -4.25
CA PHE A 86 3.04 -19.52 -3.56
C PHE A 86 2.28 -20.70 -4.20
N SER A 87 1.86 -21.66 -3.38
CA SER A 87 1.10 -22.82 -3.83
C SER A 87 0.17 -23.31 -2.73
N THR A 88 -1.05 -23.69 -3.12
CA THR A 88 -2.08 -24.27 -2.26
C THR A 88 -2.44 -25.69 -2.70
N GLY A 89 -2.76 -26.58 -1.75
CA GLY A 89 -3.12 -27.96 -2.05
C GLY A 89 -1.95 -28.84 -2.53
N THR A 90 -2.27 -30.06 -2.97
CA THR A 90 -1.30 -31.08 -3.36
C THR A 90 -1.25 -31.32 -4.86
N GLY A 91 -0.15 -31.87 -5.36
CA GLY A 91 -0.02 -32.26 -6.78
C GLY A 91 0.29 -31.11 -7.75
N LYS A 92 0.57 -29.90 -7.24
CA LYS A 92 1.07 -28.78 -8.05
C LYS A 92 2.60 -28.83 -8.19
N SER A 93 3.11 -28.34 -9.32
CA SER A 93 4.55 -28.27 -9.62
C SER A 93 4.97 -26.91 -10.19
N TYR A 94 6.26 -26.72 -10.39
CA TYR A 94 6.77 -25.60 -11.20
C TYR A 94 6.25 -25.71 -12.65
N GLY A 95 6.03 -24.57 -13.29
CA GLY A 95 5.65 -24.44 -14.71
C GLY A 95 5.17 -23.03 -15.02
N CYS A 96 4.72 -22.76 -16.26
CA CYS A 96 4.16 -21.47 -16.66
C CYS A 96 2.68 -21.59 -17.09
N PRO A 97 1.89 -20.51 -16.98
CA PRO A 97 0.57 -20.42 -17.60
C PRO A 97 0.65 -20.62 -19.14
N PRO A 98 -0.40 -21.17 -19.77
CA PRO A 98 -1.69 -21.58 -19.21
C PRO A 98 -1.70 -23.04 -18.71
N THR A 99 -0.54 -23.62 -18.36
CA THR A 99 -0.44 -25.03 -17.94
C THR A 99 -1.23 -25.25 -16.65
N ALA A 100 -2.15 -26.22 -16.64
CA ALA A 100 -2.89 -26.59 -15.44
C ALA A 100 -1.99 -27.24 -14.38
N SER A 101 -2.40 -27.16 -13.11
CA SER A 101 -1.70 -27.76 -11.97
C SER A 101 -0.26 -27.26 -11.72
N ILE A 102 0.05 -26.03 -12.12
CA ILE A 102 1.27 -25.33 -11.67
C ILE A 102 1.03 -24.68 -10.29
N PHE A 103 2.07 -24.10 -9.67
CA PHE A 103 1.93 -23.30 -8.45
C PHE A 103 1.05 -22.05 -8.66
N ASP A 104 0.22 -21.69 -7.68
CA ASP A 104 -0.72 -20.54 -7.76
C ASP A 104 -0.01 -19.18 -7.91
N GLY A 105 1.27 -19.09 -7.57
CA GLY A 105 2.10 -17.90 -7.78
C GLY A 105 2.95 -17.92 -9.06
N ALA A 106 2.85 -18.95 -9.92
CA ALA A 106 3.68 -19.03 -11.12
C ALA A 106 3.08 -18.20 -12.27
N LEU A 107 3.50 -16.94 -12.40
CA LEU A 107 2.92 -15.96 -13.35
C LEU A 107 3.61 -15.96 -14.73
N GLY A 108 4.73 -16.67 -14.90
CA GLY A 108 5.47 -16.73 -16.16
C GLY A 108 6.39 -15.53 -16.35
N ASN A 109 6.24 -14.79 -17.46
CA ASN A 109 7.19 -13.73 -17.85
C ASN A 109 6.50 -12.40 -18.17
N ILE A 110 7.24 -11.31 -17.94
CA ILE A 110 7.04 -10.01 -18.62
C ILE A 110 8.12 -9.80 -19.68
N ASP A 111 7.80 -9.01 -20.70
CA ASP A 111 8.74 -8.57 -21.73
C ASP A 111 9.04 -7.07 -21.57
N ALA A 112 10.21 -6.76 -21.02
CA ALA A 112 10.68 -5.40 -20.77
C ALA A 112 11.39 -4.80 -22.01
N THR A 113 10.67 -4.74 -23.13
CA THR A 113 11.14 -4.14 -24.40
C THR A 113 10.52 -2.77 -24.70
N ASP A 114 9.48 -2.34 -23.98
CA ASP A 114 8.98 -0.96 -24.09
C ASP A 114 9.93 0.03 -23.39
N ALA A 115 10.48 0.97 -24.17
CA ALA A 115 11.32 2.06 -23.67
C ALA A 115 10.58 3.01 -22.71
N SER A 116 9.25 2.95 -22.66
CA SER A 116 8.42 3.75 -21.75
C SER A 116 8.37 3.21 -20.31
N GLY A 117 8.95 2.04 -20.03
CA GLY A 117 8.90 1.39 -18.71
C GLY A 117 7.54 0.78 -18.37
N ASN A 118 6.65 0.60 -19.35
CA ASN A 118 5.33 0.00 -19.17
C ASN A 118 5.30 -1.40 -19.77
N TYR A 119 5.16 -2.40 -18.91
CA TYR A 119 5.14 -3.81 -19.31
C TYR A 119 3.82 -4.42 -18.87
N SER A 120 3.24 -5.28 -19.71
CA SER A 120 1.99 -5.97 -19.38
C SER A 120 2.01 -7.38 -19.94
N THR A 121 1.55 -8.34 -19.16
CA THR A 121 1.27 -9.69 -19.61
C THR A 121 -0.16 -10.08 -19.24
N THR A 122 -0.84 -10.77 -20.15
CA THR A 122 -2.19 -11.28 -19.94
C THR A 122 -2.11 -12.77 -19.72
N ILE A 123 -2.49 -13.19 -18.52
CA ILE A 123 -2.49 -14.58 -18.07
C ILE A 123 -3.93 -15.07 -18.18
N ALA A 124 -4.16 -15.99 -19.11
CA ALA A 124 -5.45 -16.65 -19.29
C ALA A 124 -5.48 -17.97 -18.52
N GLY A 125 -6.61 -18.22 -17.83
CA GLY A 125 -6.82 -19.41 -17.00
C GLY A 125 -7.07 -19.01 -15.55
N GLY A 126 -8.29 -19.26 -15.06
CA GLY A 126 -8.77 -18.88 -13.72
C GLY A 126 -8.17 -19.67 -12.55
N GLN A 127 -6.86 -19.94 -12.59
CA GLN A 127 -6.09 -20.50 -11.50
C GLN A 127 -5.78 -19.44 -10.43
N PHE A 128 -5.44 -18.24 -10.88
CA PHE A 128 -5.13 -17.10 -10.03
C PHE A 128 -6.44 -16.54 -9.46
N VAL A 129 -6.40 -16.00 -8.23
CA VAL A 129 -7.54 -15.31 -7.59
C VAL A 129 -7.02 -14.21 -6.67
N LEU A 130 -7.82 -13.14 -6.49
CA LEU A 130 -7.56 -12.11 -5.47
C LEU A 130 -8.48 -12.26 -4.25
N THR A 131 -9.41 -13.22 -4.27
CA THR A 131 -10.34 -13.54 -3.17
C THR A 131 -10.37 -15.04 -2.86
N GLY A 132 -10.83 -15.39 -1.66
CA GLY A 132 -10.90 -16.76 -1.16
C GLY A 132 -9.52 -17.33 -0.80
N ASN A 133 -9.49 -18.60 -0.43
CA ASN A 133 -8.34 -19.27 0.20
C ASN A 133 -7.04 -19.36 -0.63
N ASN A 134 -7.11 -19.05 -1.93
CA ASN A 134 -5.97 -19.01 -2.84
C ASN A 134 -5.58 -17.57 -3.23
N SER A 135 -6.08 -16.56 -2.51
CA SER A 135 -5.83 -15.15 -2.82
C SER A 135 -4.34 -14.84 -2.86
N LEU A 136 -3.91 -14.13 -3.91
CA LEU A 136 -2.54 -13.60 -4.01
C LEU A 136 -2.31 -12.37 -3.10
N ILE A 137 -3.36 -11.82 -2.48
CA ILE A 137 -3.26 -10.66 -1.57
C ILE A 137 -2.58 -11.09 -0.26
N GLY A 138 -1.66 -10.27 0.24
CA GLY A 138 -0.87 -10.58 1.44
C GLY A 138 0.33 -11.47 1.18
N HIS A 139 0.56 -11.90 -0.06
CA HIS A 139 1.78 -12.58 -0.51
C HIS A 139 2.72 -11.56 -1.18
N SER A 140 3.99 -11.92 -1.41
CA SER A 140 4.92 -11.01 -2.09
C SER A 140 5.01 -11.31 -3.59
N PHE A 141 5.01 -10.27 -4.42
CA PHE A 141 5.31 -10.40 -5.85
C PHE A 141 6.79 -10.15 -6.08
N ALA A 142 7.40 -10.94 -6.96
CA ALA A 142 8.83 -10.95 -7.26
C ALA A 142 9.07 -10.79 -8.77
N ILE A 143 10.06 -9.96 -9.12
CA ILE A 143 10.66 -9.89 -10.46
C ILE A 143 12.04 -10.51 -10.38
N HIS A 144 12.35 -11.42 -11.30
CA HIS A 144 13.62 -12.14 -11.35
C HIS A 144 14.59 -11.57 -12.41
N ASN A 145 15.88 -11.91 -12.32
CA ASN A 145 16.92 -11.37 -13.23
C ASN A 145 16.96 -12.01 -14.63
N ALA A 146 16.32 -13.17 -14.84
CA ALA A 146 16.32 -13.88 -16.11
C ALA A 146 14.89 -14.28 -16.55
N GLU A 147 14.76 -14.70 -17.81
CA GLU A 147 13.54 -15.32 -18.36
C GLU A 147 13.24 -16.64 -17.65
N ASP A 148 12.00 -16.81 -17.19
CA ASP A 148 11.49 -18.10 -16.72
C ASP A 148 11.26 -19.00 -17.93
N THR A 149 12.06 -20.05 -18.07
CA THR A 149 11.90 -21.06 -19.14
C THR A 149 10.93 -22.17 -18.76
N CYS A 150 10.09 -21.93 -17.75
CA CYS A 150 9.08 -22.86 -17.22
C CYS A 150 9.69 -24.11 -16.58
N THR A 151 10.97 -24.01 -16.18
CA THR A 151 11.72 -25.03 -15.46
C THR A 151 12.24 -24.46 -14.14
N GLU A 152 12.25 -25.30 -13.09
CA GLU A 152 12.59 -24.86 -11.74
C GLU A 152 13.98 -24.20 -11.67
N GLY A 153 14.03 -23.01 -11.08
CA GLY A 153 15.26 -22.21 -10.93
C GLY A 153 15.69 -21.41 -12.18
N SER A 154 15.01 -21.55 -13.33
CA SER A 154 15.40 -20.88 -14.58
C SER A 154 15.31 -19.34 -14.54
N SER A 155 14.31 -18.81 -13.85
CA SER A 155 14.10 -17.36 -13.69
C SER A 155 15.24 -16.66 -12.93
N GLY A 156 16.02 -17.39 -12.13
CA GLY A 156 17.16 -16.87 -11.39
C GLY A 156 16.79 -16.06 -10.15
N ALA A 157 17.66 -15.12 -9.78
CA ALA A 157 17.56 -14.37 -8.53
C ALA A 157 16.51 -13.25 -8.58
N ILE A 158 15.80 -13.03 -7.47
CA ILE A 158 14.86 -11.91 -7.32
C ILE A 158 15.63 -10.58 -7.30
N VAL A 159 15.27 -9.66 -8.20
CA VAL A 159 15.88 -8.31 -8.32
C VAL A 159 15.00 -7.21 -7.76
N SER A 160 13.69 -7.43 -7.67
CA SER A 160 12.76 -6.52 -7.02
C SER A 160 11.59 -7.28 -6.45
N GLN A 161 11.08 -6.85 -5.31
CA GLN A 161 9.96 -7.50 -4.64
C GLN A 161 9.06 -6.49 -3.93
N CYS A 162 7.82 -6.89 -3.67
CA CYS A 162 6.82 -6.06 -3.01
C CYS A 162 5.76 -6.95 -2.35
N VAL A 163 4.94 -6.41 -1.44
CA VAL A 163 3.78 -7.14 -0.89
C VAL A 163 2.52 -6.73 -1.66
N LEU A 164 1.75 -7.70 -2.15
CA LEU A 164 0.49 -7.45 -2.87
C LEU A 164 -0.60 -7.02 -1.89
N GLY A 165 -1.00 -5.76 -1.99
CA GLY A 165 -2.09 -5.17 -1.23
C GLY A 165 -3.39 -5.06 -2.03
N ILE A 166 -4.49 -4.80 -1.33
CA ILE A 166 -5.78 -4.46 -1.94
C ILE A 166 -5.60 -3.13 -2.68
N GLY A 167 -5.72 -3.15 -4.01
CA GLY A 167 -5.49 -1.97 -4.85
C GLY A 167 -6.65 -0.98 -4.80
N ASN A 168 -6.37 0.30 -4.98
CA ASN A 168 -7.39 1.34 -4.95
C ASN A 168 -7.98 1.57 -6.35
N PRO A 169 -9.27 1.27 -6.58
CA PRO A 169 -9.88 1.35 -7.91
C PRO A 169 -9.94 2.80 -8.44
N SER A 170 -10.14 3.78 -7.55
CA SER A 170 -10.28 5.20 -7.92
C SER A 170 -8.99 5.79 -8.49
N THR A 171 -7.83 5.40 -7.96
CA THR A 171 -6.50 5.81 -8.44
C THR A 171 -5.98 4.96 -9.60
N ALA A 172 -6.75 3.95 -10.02
CA ALA A 172 -6.43 3.11 -11.15
C ALA A 172 -7.25 3.43 -12.41
N GLY A 173 -8.30 4.25 -12.30
CA GLY A 173 -9.15 4.64 -13.43
C GLY A 173 -10.12 3.54 -13.90
N TYR A 174 -10.32 2.50 -13.08
CA TYR A 174 -11.22 1.39 -13.37
C TYR A 174 -12.50 1.48 -12.53
N ASN A 175 -13.64 1.08 -13.10
CA ASN A 175 -14.86 0.77 -12.35
C ASN A 175 -14.69 -0.60 -11.65
N ALA A 176 -13.75 -0.68 -10.72
CA ALA A 176 -13.40 -1.88 -9.97
C ALA A 176 -14.01 -1.88 -8.56
N SER A 177 -14.30 -3.07 -8.05
CA SER A 177 -14.88 -3.29 -6.72
C SER A 177 -13.77 -3.49 -5.67
N LEU A 178 -14.11 -3.24 -4.41
CA LEU A 178 -13.21 -3.54 -3.29
C LEU A 178 -13.05 -5.05 -3.14
N VAL A 179 -11.81 -5.51 -2.99
CA VAL A 179 -11.51 -6.91 -2.64
C VAL A 179 -11.83 -7.12 -1.16
N THR A 180 -12.99 -7.72 -0.87
CA THR A 180 -13.50 -7.87 0.52
C THR A 180 -13.21 -9.22 1.16
N ASN A 181 -12.93 -10.26 0.36
CA ASN A 181 -12.78 -11.64 0.83
C ASN A 181 -11.35 -12.14 0.66
N VAL A 182 -10.37 -11.47 1.28
CA VAL A 182 -8.98 -11.96 1.36
C VAL A 182 -8.90 -13.02 2.47
N ALA A 183 -8.40 -14.21 2.15
CA ALA A 183 -8.29 -15.31 3.10
C ALA A 183 -7.20 -16.31 2.71
N ASN A 184 -6.62 -16.99 3.70
CA ASN A 184 -5.81 -18.19 3.46
C ASN A 184 -6.00 -19.19 4.62
N SER A 185 -7.11 -19.93 4.62
CA SER A 185 -7.43 -20.92 5.68
C SER A 185 -6.49 -22.13 5.72
N LEU A 186 -5.59 -22.28 4.75
CA LEU A 186 -4.60 -23.34 4.69
C LEU A 186 -3.37 -23.05 5.56
N LEU A 187 -3.18 -21.79 5.98
CA LEU A 187 -2.14 -21.40 6.92
C LEU A 187 -2.73 -21.39 8.34
N THR A 188 -2.27 -22.30 9.21
CA THR A 188 -2.70 -22.36 10.61
C THR A 188 -1.73 -21.62 11.53
N GLY A 189 -2.24 -20.93 12.56
CA GLY A 189 -1.41 -20.15 13.50
C GLY A 189 -0.84 -18.85 12.92
N LEU A 190 -1.57 -18.23 11.99
CA LEU A 190 -1.09 -17.11 11.17
C LEU A 190 -0.48 -15.94 11.95
N THR A 191 0.64 -15.46 11.42
CA THR A 191 1.30 -14.22 11.78
C THR A 191 1.46 -13.35 10.53
N GLY A 192 1.66 -12.06 10.73
CA GLY A 192 1.79 -11.10 9.65
C GLY A 192 2.88 -10.09 9.91
N VAL A 193 3.46 -9.58 8.82
CA VAL A 193 4.44 -8.49 8.87
C VAL A 193 4.04 -7.38 7.90
N CYS A 194 4.47 -6.17 8.23
CA CYS A 194 4.33 -4.97 7.43
C CYS A 194 5.64 -4.19 7.58
N GLN A 195 6.42 -4.08 6.50
CA GLN A 195 7.77 -3.49 6.53
C GLN A 195 7.72 -2.04 6.06
N LEU A 196 7.83 -1.11 7.02
CA LEU A 196 7.59 0.33 6.80
C LEU A 196 8.61 0.94 5.84
N SER A 197 8.10 1.66 4.85
CA SER A 197 8.83 2.56 3.97
C SER A 197 8.38 4.00 4.19
N ALA A 198 9.31 4.93 4.03
CA ALA A 198 9.03 6.35 4.11
C ALA A 198 8.16 6.83 2.94
N ILE A 199 7.41 7.92 3.18
CA ILE A 199 6.66 8.63 2.14
C ILE A 199 7.41 9.93 1.80
N GLY A 200 7.69 10.16 0.52
CA GLY A 200 8.33 11.38 0.04
C GLY A 200 9.76 11.54 0.58
N THR A 201 10.03 12.67 1.24
CA THR A 201 11.35 12.98 1.82
C THR A 201 11.47 12.63 3.31
N ASN A 202 10.50 11.91 3.88
CA ASN A 202 10.59 11.41 5.25
C ASN A 202 11.65 10.30 5.37
N ASN A 203 12.02 9.95 6.60
CA ASN A 203 13.02 8.93 6.91
C ASN A 203 12.46 7.78 7.78
N VAL A 204 11.15 7.54 7.72
CA VAL A 204 10.48 6.49 8.50
C VAL A 204 10.82 5.10 7.96
N SER A 205 11.29 4.22 8.83
CA SER A 205 11.54 2.81 8.54
C SER A 205 11.20 1.94 9.76
N GLY A 206 11.01 0.63 9.55
CA GLY A 206 10.72 -0.27 10.66
C GLY A 206 9.92 -1.50 10.24
N SER A 207 9.34 -2.17 11.23
CA SER A 207 8.46 -3.32 11.01
C SER A 207 7.33 -3.34 12.03
N VAL A 208 6.12 -3.62 11.55
CA VAL A 208 4.94 -3.93 12.36
C VAL A 208 4.64 -5.41 12.21
N PHE A 209 4.49 -6.11 13.32
CA PHE A 209 4.25 -7.55 13.40
C PHE A 209 2.91 -7.82 14.09
N PHE A 210 2.12 -8.69 13.48
CA PHE A 210 0.77 -9.06 13.88
C PHE A 210 0.74 -10.54 14.26
N GLN A 211 0.17 -10.87 15.42
CA GLN A 211 0.08 -12.23 15.92
C GLN A 211 -1.31 -12.50 16.50
N GLN A 212 -2.03 -13.46 15.92
CA GLN A 212 -3.27 -13.92 16.50
C GLN A 212 -2.99 -14.71 17.79
N GLN A 213 -3.67 -14.32 18.86
CA GLN A 213 -3.62 -14.97 20.16
C GLN A 213 -4.64 -16.13 20.23
N THR A 214 -4.53 -16.99 21.25
CA THR A 214 -5.39 -18.17 21.41
C THR A 214 -6.86 -17.84 21.68
N ASP A 215 -7.16 -16.64 22.17
CA ASP A 215 -8.53 -16.11 22.34
C ASP A 215 -9.09 -15.44 21.07
N GLY A 216 -8.32 -15.43 19.99
CA GLY A 216 -8.67 -14.81 18.71
C GLY A 216 -8.30 -13.32 18.60
N SER A 217 -7.86 -12.67 19.68
CA SER A 217 -7.38 -11.28 19.63
C SER A 217 -6.09 -11.14 18.81
N ILE A 218 -5.84 -9.94 18.29
CA ILE A 218 -4.63 -9.63 17.53
C ILE A 218 -3.68 -8.81 18.40
N ARG A 219 -2.50 -9.36 18.67
CA ARG A 219 -1.37 -8.60 19.23
C ARG A 219 -0.59 -7.94 18.11
N ILE A 220 -0.42 -6.63 18.21
CA ILE A 220 0.30 -5.78 17.28
C ILE A 220 1.55 -5.28 18.00
N THR A 221 2.72 -5.47 17.41
CA THR A 221 4.00 -4.98 17.93
C THR A 221 4.80 -4.29 16.84
N SER A 222 5.58 -3.26 17.18
CA SER A 222 6.50 -2.65 16.20
C SER A 222 7.77 -2.09 16.83
N LYS A 223 8.81 -1.99 16.00
CA LYS A 223 9.89 -1.01 16.14
C LYS A 223 9.89 -0.11 14.91
N ILE A 224 9.94 1.21 15.11
CA ILE A 224 9.90 2.22 14.06
C ILE A 224 11.00 3.26 14.34
N GLU A 225 11.73 3.66 13.31
CA GLU A 225 12.82 4.63 13.36
C GLU A 225 12.44 5.87 12.54
N GLY A 226 13.08 7.01 12.80
CA GLY A 226 12.81 8.27 12.06
C GLY A 226 11.58 9.06 12.53
N LEU A 227 10.95 8.70 13.65
CA LEU A 227 9.85 9.48 14.26
C LEU A 227 10.38 10.58 15.19
N ASN A 228 9.55 11.59 15.46
CA ASN A 228 9.87 12.63 16.42
C ASN A 228 9.56 12.16 17.85
N ALA A 229 10.58 11.67 18.55
CA ALA A 229 10.48 11.16 19.92
C ALA A 229 10.00 12.17 20.98
N THR A 230 9.80 13.45 20.64
CA THR A 230 9.19 14.45 21.53
C THR A 230 7.66 14.46 21.50
N ILE A 231 7.03 13.76 20.55
CA ILE A 231 5.58 13.70 20.38
C ILE A 231 5.07 12.26 20.21
N ALA A 232 3.76 12.10 20.37
CA ALA A 232 3.08 10.88 19.93
C ALA A 232 2.72 10.97 18.44
N HIS A 233 2.67 9.83 17.76
CA HIS A 233 2.37 9.71 16.33
C HIS A 233 1.18 8.78 16.09
N GLY A 234 0.18 9.23 15.31
CA GLY A 234 -0.97 8.40 14.92
C GLY A 234 -0.56 7.18 14.09
N LEU A 235 -1.20 6.05 14.34
CA LEU A 235 -0.98 4.77 13.68
C LEU A 235 -2.34 4.20 13.24
N HIS A 236 -2.52 3.98 11.94
CA HIS A 236 -3.80 3.52 11.39
C HIS A 236 -3.64 2.39 10.38
N ILE A 237 -4.66 1.54 10.27
CA ILE A 237 -4.85 0.64 9.12
C ILE A 237 -5.76 1.35 8.10
N HIS A 238 -5.34 1.40 6.84
CA HIS A 238 -6.06 2.07 5.76
C HIS A 238 -6.76 1.09 4.82
N THR A 239 -7.82 1.56 4.14
CA THR A 239 -8.71 0.72 3.31
C THR A 239 -7.98 -0.03 2.19
N TYR A 240 -6.90 0.52 1.65
CA TYR A 240 -6.15 -0.07 0.54
C TYR A 240 -4.69 -0.32 0.93
N GLY A 241 -4.12 -1.42 0.43
CA GLY A 241 -2.68 -1.69 0.41
C GLY A 241 -1.97 -1.07 -0.81
N ASP A 242 -2.64 -0.19 -1.55
CA ASP A 242 -2.08 0.57 -2.66
C ASP A 242 -1.13 1.65 -2.10
N ILE A 243 0.13 1.28 -1.83
CA ILE A 243 1.17 2.16 -1.31
C ILE A 243 1.99 2.78 -2.45
N ASN A 244 2.48 4.01 -2.26
CA ASN A 244 3.35 4.68 -3.23
C ASN A 244 4.46 5.50 -2.53
N PRO A 245 5.74 5.36 -2.93
CA PRO A 245 6.88 5.92 -2.19
C PRO A 245 6.91 7.47 -2.13
N THR A 246 6.14 8.19 -2.95
CA THR A 246 6.14 9.67 -2.96
C THR A 246 4.92 10.28 -2.28
N VAL A 247 3.76 9.62 -2.37
CA VAL A 247 2.47 10.08 -1.82
C VAL A 247 1.64 8.89 -1.33
N ALA A 248 0.79 9.09 -0.32
CA ALA A 248 -0.01 8.01 0.26
C ALA A 248 -1.53 8.20 0.11
N SER A 249 -1.99 8.99 -0.87
CA SER A 249 -3.42 9.16 -1.15
C SER A 249 -4.09 7.87 -1.63
N GLN A 250 -3.32 7.00 -2.28
CA GLN A 250 -3.70 5.69 -2.80
C GLN A 250 -4.20 4.75 -1.68
N THR A 251 -3.70 4.85 -0.45
CA THR A 251 -4.16 3.98 0.66
C THR A 251 -5.61 4.27 1.08
N GLY A 252 -6.19 5.40 0.67
CA GLY A 252 -7.58 5.79 0.97
C GLY A 252 -7.77 6.31 2.39
N GLY A 253 -9.00 6.22 2.91
CA GLY A 253 -9.32 6.50 4.32
C GLY A 253 -8.85 5.39 5.25
N HIS A 254 -9.14 5.50 6.55
CA HIS A 254 -8.91 4.39 7.47
C HIS A 254 -9.87 3.25 7.13
N TRP A 255 -9.43 2.02 7.39
CA TRP A 255 -10.23 0.83 7.16
C TRP A 255 -11.44 0.80 8.11
N LYS A 256 -12.64 0.64 7.56
CA LYS A 256 -13.89 0.68 8.31
C LYS A 256 -15.08 -0.02 7.67
N LEU A 257 -16.10 -0.27 8.49
CA LEU A 257 -17.49 -0.49 8.08
C LEU A 257 -18.19 0.82 7.72
N THR A 258 -19.39 0.73 7.17
CA THR A 258 -20.18 1.86 6.66
C THR A 258 -20.59 2.90 7.71
N THR A 259 -20.74 2.50 8.99
CA THR A 259 -21.29 3.36 10.05
C THR A 259 -20.27 3.89 11.05
N GLN A 260 -19.01 3.49 10.94
CA GLN A 260 -17.94 3.89 11.87
C GLN A 260 -17.38 5.28 11.55
N THR A 261 -16.97 5.98 12.61
CA THR A 261 -16.35 7.30 12.56
C THR A 261 -15.05 7.29 13.34
N HIS A 262 -14.01 7.90 12.80
CA HIS A 262 -12.68 7.92 13.42
C HIS A 262 -12.72 8.39 14.89
N ASN A 263 -12.17 7.59 15.80
CA ASN A 263 -12.10 7.84 17.25
C ASN A 263 -10.90 7.10 17.88
N LEU A 264 -10.56 7.43 19.12
CA LEU A 264 -9.49 6.73 19.86
C LEU A 264 -9.84 5.27 20.22
N PRO A 265 -8.84 4.39 20.46
CA PRO A 265 -8.96 2.95 20.76
C PRO A 265 -9.96 2.49 21.84
N ASN A 266 -10.40 3.36 22.74
CA ASN A 266 -11.40 3.07 23.77
C ASN A 266 -12.85 3.21 23.28
N ASP A 267 -13.07 3.88 22.15
CA ASP A 267 -14.41 4.06 21.60
C ASP A 267 -14.82 2.82 20.79
N ALA A 268 -16.07 2.39 20.99
CA ALA A 268 -16.65 1.23 20.31
C ALA A 268 -17.18 1.55 18.91
N SER A 269 -17.33 2.84 18.56
CA SER A 269 -17.78 3.34 17.25
C SER A 269 -16.65 3.76 16.30
N ARG A 270 -15.40 3.64 16.77
CA ARG A 270 -14.18 3.98 16.01
C ARG A 270 -14.04 3.17 14.72
N GLU A 271 -13.16 3.60 13.82
CA GLU A 271 -12.87 2.88 12.58
C GLU A 271 -12.02 1.63 12.89
N LEU A 272 -12.16 0.54 12.13
CA LEU A 272 -11.46 -0.73 12.41
C LEU A 272 -9.95 -0.55 12.47
N GLY A 273 -9.45 0.34 11.61
CA GLY A 273 -8.06 0.71 11.53
C GLY A 273 -7.59 1.73 12.56
N ASP A 274 -8.43 2.21 13.48
CA ASP A 274 -8.00 3.13 14.53
C ASP A 274 -7.22 2.37 15.62
N LEU A 275 -5.89 2.40 15.49
CA LEU A 275 -4.94 1.83 16.46
C LEU A 275 -4.45 2.89 17.47
N GLY A 276 -4.77 4.17 17.27
CA GLY A 276 -4.36 5.26 18.15
C GLY A 276 -2.92 5.71 17.90
N ASN A 277 -2.08 5.70 18.92
CA ASN A 277 -0.80 6.40 18.93
C ASN A 277 0.40 5.53 19.33
N ILE A 278 1.54 5.83 18.71
CA ILE A 278 2.89 5.43 19.13
C ILE A 278 3.43 6.53 20.06
N CYS A 279 3.90 6.17 21.26
CA CYS A 279 4.51 7.11 22.21
C CYS A 279 5.59 6.52 23.14
N ALA A 280 5.94 5.24 22.99
CA ALA A 280 7.01 4.63 23.77
C ALA A 280 8.32 4.70 22.98
N TYR A 281 9.37 5.30 23.54
CA TYR A 281 10.65 5.51 22.88
C TYR A 281 11.82 5.03 23.72
N ASP A 282 12.91 4.59 23.08
CA ASP A 282 14.20 4.41 23.73
C ASP A 282 15.04 5.71 23.75
N ALA A 283 16.17 5.68 24.44
CA ALA A 283 17.09 6.82 24.52
C ALA A 283 17.80 7.18 23.19
N SER A 284 17.64 6.36 22.15
CA SER A 284 18.15 6.62 20.79
C SER A 284 17.07 7.22 19.87
N GLY A 285 15.83 7.37 20.35
CA GLY A 285 14.69 7.83 19.56
C GLY A 285 13.98 6.74 18.76
N ASN A 286 14.30 5.46 18.97
CA ASN A 286 13.55 4.36 18.36
C ASN A 286 12.18 4.25 19.02
N ALA A 287 11.12 4.24 18.21
CA ALA A 287 9.74 4.14 18.66
C ALA A 287 9.27 2.69 18.73
N TYR A 288 8.46 2.39 19.74
CA TYR A 288 7.95 1.05 20.02
C TYR A 288 6.44 1.06 20.19
N TYR A 289 5.80 0.00 19.73
CA TYR A 289 4.37 -0.24 19.90
C TYR A 289 4.14 -1.68 20.38
N ASN A 290 3.16 -1.88 21.26
CA ASN A 290 2.74 -3.19 21.75
C ASN A 290 1.32 -3.07 22.30
N TRP A 291 0.33 -3.54 21.55
CA TRP A 291 -1.07 -3.53 21.97
C TRP A 291 -1.79 -4.80 21.49
N THR A 292 -2.74 -5.29 22.29
CA THR A 292 -3.60 -6.42 21.94
C THR A 292 -5.05 -5.95 21.86
N THR A 293 -5.74 -6.27 20.75
CA THR A 293 -7.12 -5.85 20.52
C THR A 293 -7.94 -6.96 19.90
N ASN A 294 -9.23 -7.02 20.22
CA ASN A 294 -10.22 -7.94 19.65
C ASN A 294 -11.25 -7.21 18.75
N TYR A 295 -10.94 -5.97 18.34
CA TYR A 295 -11.90 -5.08 17.67
C TYR A 295 -12.05 -5.32 16.16
N PHE A 296 -11.05 -5.90 15.51
CA PHE A 296 -11.06 -6.20 14.08
C PHE A 296 -10.78 -7.69 13.79
N GLY A 297 -10.95 -8.09 12.54
CA GLY A 297 -10.92 -9.48 12.09
C GLY A 297 -9.61 -10.24 12.28
N ASN A 298 -9.64 -11.52 11.93
CA ASN A 298 -8.47 -12.41 11.96
C ASN A 298 -7.75 -12.42 10.60
N PHE A 299 -6.79 -13.33 10.43
CA PHE A 299 -6.02 -13.51 9.18
C PHE A 299 -6.75 -14.29 8.06
N GLY A 300 -7.96 -14.81 8.33
CA GLY A 300 -8.64 -15.80 7.50
C GLY A 300 -9.98 -15.35 6.92
N GLU A 301 -10.69 -16.30 6.32
CA GLU A 301 -12.03 -16.05 5.77
C GLU A 301 -13.05 -15.89 6.89
N ILE A 302 -13.90 -14.87 6.81
CA ILE A 302 -15.05 -14.75 7.69
C ILE A 302 -16.16 -15.59 7.09
N ASN A 303 -16.56 -16.63 7.81
CA ASN A 303 -17.67 -17.50 7.46
C ASN A 303 -18.91 -16.64 7.16
N SER A 304 -19.42 -16.70 5.93
CA SER A 304 -20.37 -15.71 5.37
C SER A 304 -21.77 -15.71 5.99
N THR A 305 -21.96 -16.49 7.05
CA THR A 305 -23.13 -16.46 7.94
C THR A 305 -23.06 -15.33 8.99
N SER A 306 -21.88 -14.73 9.21
CA SER A 306 -21.72 -13.55 10.08
C SER A 306 -21.89 -12.25 9.27
N THR A 307 -23.01 -11.57 9.48
CA THR A 307 -23.25 -10.20 8.97
C THR A 307 -22.52 -9.10 9.76
N ALA A 308 -21.67 -9.48 10.72
CA ALA A 308 -21.21 -8.59 11.80
C ALA A 308 -19.68 -8.39 11.89
N ALA A 309 -18.88 -9.05 11.05
CA ALA A 309 -17.42 -8.92 11.08
C ALA A 309 -16.85 -8.66 9.67
N PRO A 310 -16.10 -7.56 9.46
CA PRO A 310 -15.42 -7.26 8.20
C PRO A 310 -14.13 -8.06 8.04
N SER A 311 -13.87 -8.42 6.79
CA SER A 311 -12.61 -8.79 6.10
C SER A 311 -11.34 -9.03 6.93
N SER A 312 -10.51 -9.98 6.48
CA SER A 312 -9.12 -10.07 6.91
C SER A 312 -8.42 -8.72 6.76
N PHE A 313 -7.64 -8.32 7.77
CA PHE A 313 -6.83 -7.09 7.72
C PHE A 313 -5.58 -7.24 6.83
N VAL A 314 -5.36 -8.42 6.27
CA VAL A 314 -4.28 -8.70 5.31
C VAL A 314 -4.57 -8.02 3.98
N GLY A 315 -3.53 -7.44 3.36
CA GLY A 315 -3.65 -6.65 2.14
C GLY A 315 -4.06 -5.20 2.36
N HIS A 316 -4.48 -4.82 3.56
CA HIS A 316 -4.58 -3.42 3.96
C HIS A 316 -3.18 -2.82 4.20
N SER A 317 -3.07 -1.49 4.21
CA SER A 317 -1.83 -0.82 4.60
C SER A 317 -1.85 -0.37 6.05
N VAL A 318 -0.70 -0.40 6.72
CA VAL A 318 -0.45 0.38 7.95
C VAL A 318 0.15 1.70 7.53
N VAL A 319 -0.28 2.80 8.14
CA VAL A 319 0.23 4.16 7.93
C VAL A 319 0.61 4.78 9.26
N VAL A 320 1.78 5.39 9.30
CA VAL A 320 2.28 6.23 10.41
C VAL A 320 2.10 7.69 10.02
N HIS A 321 1.54 8.48 10.93
CA HIS A 321 1.24 9.90 10.73
C HIS A 321 2.22 10.83 11.44
N ALA A 322 2.30 12.08 10.98
CA ALA A 322 3.25 13.08 11.45
C ALA A 322 2.95 13.61 12.87
N LEU A 323 1.70 13.58 13.31
CA LEU A 323 1.23 14.13 14.58
C LEU A 323 0.41 13.10 15.37
N ARG A 324 0.14 13.44 16.63
CA ARG A 324 -0.69 12.67 17.55
C ARG A 324 -2.15 12.64 17.05
N ASP A 325 -2.73 11.45 16.96
CA ASP A 325 -4.17 11.26 16.85
C ASP A 325 -4.87 11.70 18.15
N ASN A 326 -5.90 12.54 18.05
CA ASN A 326 -6.72 12.98 19.17
C ASN A 326 -8.16 12.40 19.20
N GLY A 327 -8.50 11.48 18.29
CA GLY A 327 -9.84 10.93 18.12
C GLY A 327 -10.79 11.83 17.33
N THR A 328 -10.26 12.82 16.58
CA THR A 328 -11.04 13.64 15.65
C THR A 328 -10.40 13.64 14.27
N ALA A 329 -11.24 13.64 13.24
CA ALA A 329 -10.80 13.51 11.86
C ALA A 329 -9.77 14.57 11.47
N ASN A 330 -8.68 14.13 10.82
CA ASN A 330 -7.55 14.95 10.37
C ASN A 330 -6.64 15.52 11.48
N SER A 331 -6.77 15.09 12.74
CA SER A 331 -5.93 15.56 13.86
C SER A 331 -4.45 15.12 13.76
N PHE A 332 -4.22 13.99 13.10
CA PHE A 332 -2.94 13.27 13.01
C PHE A 332 -1.97 13.82 11.94
N GLY A 333 -2.40 14.73 11.07
CA GLY A 333 -1.53 15.33 10.04
C GLY A 333 -1.05 14.36 8.96
N ASP A 334 0.05 14.74 8.27
CA ASP A 334 0.55 14.06 7.08
C ASP A 334 0.91 12.59 7.30
N ARG A 335 0.82 11.78 6.24
CA ARG A 335 1.26 10.37 6.22
C ARG A 335 2.76 10.34 5.94
N ILE A 336 3.55 9.80 6.86
CA ILE A 336 5.03 9.87 6.82
C ILE A 336 5.72 8.52 6.61
N GLY A 337 5.06 7.41 6.98
CA GLY A 337 5.49 6.06 6.64
C GLY A 337 4.30 5.14 6.34
N GLN A 338 4.51 4.11 5.53
CA GLN A 338 3.48 3.14 5.17
C GLN A 338 4.06 1.76 4.85
N CYS A 339 3.24 0.72 4.92
CA CYS A 339 3.54 -0.62 4.41
C CYS A 339 2.26 -1.40 4.16
N VAL A 340 2.33 -2.55 3.49
CA VAL A 340 1.20 -3.48 3.31
C VAL A 340 1.34 -4.63 4.30
N ILE A 341 0.23 -5.03 4.93
CA ILE A 341 0.17 -6.19 5.83
C ILE A 341 0.10 -7.46 4.98
N GLY A 342 1.01 -8.40 5.22
CA GLY A 342 0.99 -9.71 4.55
C GLY A 342 1.43 -10.85 5.45
N TYR A 343 1.25 -12.08 4.95
CA TYR A 343 1.46 -13.33 5.68
C TYR A 343 2.94 -13.67 5.88
N VAL A 344 3.29 -14.19 7.05
CA VAL A 344 4.60 -14.84 7.32
C VAL A 344 4.39 -16.17 8.06
N PRO A 345 5.39 -17.07 8.15
CA PRO A 345 5.23 -18.35 8.83
C PRO A 345 4.80 -18.19 10.29
N ASN A 346 3.94 -19.08 10.78
CA ASN A 346 3.51 -19.13 12.19
C ASN A 346 4.67 -19.30 13.20
N THR A 347 5.83 -19.77 12.74
CA THR A 347 7.07 -19.88 13.51
C THR A 347 7.75 -18.54 13.75
N LYS A 348 7.48 -17.51 12.93
CA LYS A 348 8.04 -16.17 13.11
C LYS A 348 7.51 -15.50 14.37
N GLN A 349 8.36 -14.71 15.00
CA GLN A 349 8.08 -13.91 16.19
C GLN A 349 8.54 -12.47 15.98
N PRO A 350 8.10 -11.48 16.80
CA PRO A 350 8.58 -10.10 16.69
C PRO A 350 10.11 -9.98 16.72
N THR A 351 10.76 -10.85 17.50
CA THR A 351 12.22 -10.93 17.67
C THR A 351 13.00 -11.28 16.40
N ASP A 352 12.36 -11.84 15.37
CA ASP A 352 13.00 -12.07 14.07
C ASP A 352 13.14 -10.78 13.25
N TYR A 353 12.42 -9.71 13.64
CA TYR A 353 12.39 -8.42 12.96
C TYR A 353 12.99 -7.29 13.81
N PHE A 354 12.75 -7.30 15.12
CA PHE A 354 13.24 -6.28 16.04
C PHE A 354 13.30 -6.77 17.50
N ALA A 355 14.26 -6.25 18.25
CA ALA A 355 14.30 -6.39 19.70
C ALA A 355 13.60 -5.20 20.38
N THR A 356 12.76 -5.50 21.37
CA THR A 356 12.15 -4.51 22.28
C THR A 356 12.95 -4.48 23.58
N PRO A 357 13.58 -3.36 23.96
CA PRO A 357 14.30 -3.23 25.23
C PRO A 357 13.38 -3.41 26.44
N ALA A 358 13.85 -4.09 27.48
CA ALA A 358 13.06 -4.41 28.66
C ALA A 358 12.64 -3.17 29.50
N ASN A 359 13.26 -2.02 29.25
CA ASN A 359 12.93 -0.73 29.88
C ASN A 359 11.88 0.08 29.11
N ILE A 360 11.33 -0.43 28.00
CA ILE A 360 10.21 0.20 27.30
C ILE A 360 8.92 -0.10 28.06
N ASN A 361 8.34 0.96 28.64
CA ASN A 361 7.01 0.91 29.24
C ASN A 361 5.96 1.20 28.16
N PHE A 362 4.91 0.38 28.11
CA PHE A 362 3.77 0.56 27.22
C PHE A 362 2.54 0.97 28.03
N GLU A 363 1.79 1.94 27.52
CA GLU A 363 0.46 2.26 28.05
C GLU A 363 -0.50 1.09 27.86
N THR A 364 -1.45 0.92 28.78
CA THR A 364 -2.47 -0.15 28.69
C THR A 364 -3.42 0.04 27.51
N THR A 365 -3.59 1.29 27.06
CA THR A 365 -4.28 1.63 25.81
C THR A 365 -3.45 2.63 25.01
N PRO A 366 -3.34 2.48 23.68
CA PRO A 366 -2.52 3.34 22.82
C PRO A 366 -3.21 4.68 22.53
N GLN A 367 -3.85 5.29 23.52
CA GLN A 367 -4.28 6.69 23.41
C GLN A 367 -3.10 7.64 23.48
N CYS A 368 -2.12 7.29 24.33
CA CYS A 368 -1.01 8.15 24.78
C CYS A 368 -1.49 9.44 25.46
N ALA A 369 -0.83 9.85 26.55
CA ALA A 369 -1.17 11.11 27.21
C ALA A 369 -1.13 12.28 26.20
N SER A 370 -2.13 13.16 26.25
CA SER A 370 -2.09 14.41 25.50
C SER A 370 -0.91 15.23 26.03
N ILE A 371 0.14 15.38 25.23
CA ILE A 371 1.24 16.29 25.54
C ILE A 371 0.68 17.71 25.40
N THR A 372 0.16 18.24 26.50
CA THR A 372 -0.20 19.65 26.60
C THR A 372 1.11 20.43 26.61
N PHE A 373 1.53 20.91 25.44
CA PHE A 373 2.50 21.99 25.41
C PHE A 373 1.93 23.13 26.27
N PRO A 374 2.69 23.67 27.25
CA PRO A 374 2.30 24.91 27.86
C PRO A 374 2.22 25.94 26.73
N VAL A 375 1.00 26.42 26.45
CA VAL A 375 0.83 27.64 25.67
C VAL A 375 1.56 28.73 26.43
N ASP A 376 2.68 29.20 25.88
CA ASP A 376 3.46 30.25 26.52
C ASP A 376 2.62 31.53 26.53
N SER A 377 2.03 31.82 27.68
CA SER A 377 1.12 32.93 27.88
C SER A 377 1.82 34.29 27.83
N ALA A 378 3.14 34.30 27.58
CA ALA A 378 3.95 35.49 27.34
C ALA A 378 3.72 36.15 25.96
N ALA A 379 2.97 35.54 25.03
CA ALA A 379 2.66 36.12 23.72
C ALA A 379 1.33 36.91 23.66
N SER A 380 1.08 37.80 24.64
CA SER A 380 -0.11 38.68 24.64
C SER A 380 0.09 40.00 25.39
N SER A 381 0.98 40.87 24.88
CA SER A 381 0.95 42.33 25.15
C SER A 381 1.98 43.12 24.33
N ILE A 382 1.88 43.09 22.99
CA ILE A 382 2.39 44.18 22.16
C ILE A 382 1.18 44.97 21.66
N ILE A 383 0.88 46.06 22.36
CA ILE A 383 -0.11 47.05 21.92
C ILE A 383 0.50 47.78 20.73
N LEU A 384 0.05 47.46 19.52
CA LEU A 384 0.33 48.26 18.33
C LEU A 384 -0.42 49.60 18.45
N PRO A 385 0.28 50.75 18.46
CA PRO A 385 -0.39 52.04 18.45
C PRO A 385 -1.07 52.26 17.10
N THR A 386 -2.31 52.73 17.15
CA THR A 386 -3.11 53.08 15.96
C THR A 386 -2.48 54.22 15.18
N PHE A 387 -1.87 53.92 14.02
CA PHE A 387 -1.53 54.93 13.01
C PHE A 387 -2.01 54.53 11.61
N ALA A 388 -2.44 55.57 10.90
CA ALA A 388 -3.30 55.53 9.72
C ALA A 388 -2.85 54.63 8.56
N ILE A 389 -3.85 54.04 7.90
CA ILE A 389 -3.75 53.45 6.56
C ILE A 389 -3.38 54.57 5.56
N ILE A 390 -2.25 54.41 4.86
CA ILE A 390 -1.90 55.23 3.69
C ILE A 390 -1.77 54.30 2.47
N PHE A 391 -2.66 54.49 1.50
CA PHE A 391 -2.55 53.86 0.18
C PHE A 391 -1.35 54.44 -0.58
N ILE A 392 -0.48 53.57 -1.10
CA ILE A 392 0.49 53.94 -2.14
C ILE A 392 0.16 53.20 -3.43
N LEU A 393 -0.49 53.92 -4.34
CA LEU A 393 -0.58 53.59 -5.77
C LEU A 393 0.65 54.15 -6.47
N LEU A 394 1.50 53.29 -7.03
CA LEU A 394 2.60 53.71 -7.90
C LEU A 394 2.29 53.37 -9.36
N LYS A 395 1.72 54.34 -10.07
CA LYS A 395 1.82 54.41 -11.54
C LYS A 395 3.26 54.75 -11.90
N ILE A 396 3.82 54.07 -12.91
CA ILE A 396 4.96 54.59 -13.69
C ILE A 396 4.51 54.69 -15.15
N SER A 397 4.74 55.87 -15.71
CA SER A 397 4.45 56.35 -17.06
C SER A 397 5.39 57.55 -17.24
N ASN A 398 6.09 57.80 -18.36
CA ASN A 398 5.92 57.35 -19.73
C ASN A 398 7.21 57.60 -20.55
N ARG A 399 7.42 56.88 -21.67
CA ARG A 399 8.07 57.34 -22.95
C ARG A 399 9.55 57.77 -22.97
N ASP A 400 10.29 57.75 -24.08
CA ASP A 400 10.10 57.34 -25.51
C ASP A 400 11.25 56.35 -25.92
N GLN A 401 11.30 55.57 -27.02
CA GLN A 401 11.11 55.86 -28.46
C GLN A 401 10.79 54.58 -29.29
N ILE A 402 9.62 54.54 -29.95
CA ILE A 402 9.31 54.37 -31.40
C ILE A 402 10.36 53.68 -32.34
N PRO A 403 10.02 52.91 -33.42
CA PRO A 403 8.75 52.32 -33.90
C PRO A 403 8.76 50.80 -34.27
N ASP A 404 7.56 50.25 -34.50
CA ASP A 404 7.26 49.02 -35.27
C ASP A 404 6.87 49.42 -36.73
N PRO A 405 7.09 48.62 -37.80
CA PRO A 405 6.04 47.65 -38.22
C PRO A 405 6.53 46.38 -38.97
N ILE A 406 5.69 45.32 -38.98
CA ILE A 406 5.14 44.70 -40.22
C ILE A 406 3.98 43.70 -39.91
N ASN A 407 2.91 43.79 -40.72
CA ASN A 407 1.73 42.93 -40.76
C ASN A 407 2.04 41.44 -41.06
N GLY A 408 1.19 40.44 -40.79
CA GLY A 408 -0.10 40.43 -40.08
C GLY A 408 -0.98 39.19 -40.39
N LYS A 409 -2.14 39.13 -39.71
CA LYS A 409 -3.47 38.63 -40.16
C LYS A 409 -3.77 37.13 -40.42
N LEU A 410 -4.84 36.66 -39.72
CA LEU A 410 -5.81 35.60 -40.11
C LEU A 410 -5.20 34.16 -40.17
N ASN A 411 -5.84 32.99 -40.04
CA ASN A 411 -7.16 32.44 -39.67
C ASN A 411 -7.00 30.87 -39.63
N ASN A 412 -7.90 29.95 -39.25
CA ASN A 412 -9.20 29.94 -38.56
C ASN A 412 -9.55 28.48 -38.12
N VAL A 413 -10.40 28.32 -37.07
CA VAL A 413 -11.57 27.39 -36.97
C VAL A 413 -11.40 25.85 -37.20
N PHE A 414 -11.90 25.07 -36.24
CA PHE A 414 -12.26 23.62 -36.24
C PHE A 414 -11.29 22.60 -36.87
N ALA A 415 -10.57 21.87 -36.01
CA ALA A 415 -10.54 20.41 -35.98
C ALA A 415 -10.09 19.94 -34.58
#